data_AF-A0A098EB37-F1
#
_entry.id   AF-A0A098EB37-F1
#
_cell.length_a   1.000
_cell.length_b   1.000
_cell.length_c   1.000
_cell.angle_alpha   90.00
_cell.angle_beta   90.00
_cell.angle_gamma   90.00
#
_symmetry.space_group_name_H-M   'P 1'
#
loop_
_entity.id
_entity.type
_entity.pdbx_description
1 polymer ?
#
loop_
_entity_poly.entity_id
_entity_poly.type
_entity_poly.pdbx_seq_one_letter_code
_entity_poly.pdbx_strand_id
1 'polypeptide(L)' 'MGFEVDAYINTACSRINEDEFSKVIINADEIEFIL' A
#
# COMPACT_ATOMS: atom_id res chain seq x y z
N MET A 1 7.93 15.10 -8.47
CA MET A 1 6.53 14.88 -8.88
C MET A 1 6.08 13.58 -8.23
N GLY A 2 5.29 13.66 -7.17
CA GLY A 2 4.78 12.52 -6.43
C GLY A 2 3.48 12.92 -5.73
N PHE A 3 2.59 11.96 -5.49
CA PHE A 3 1.35 12.20 -4.78
C PHE A 3 1.63 12.37 -3.28
N GLU A 4 1.10 13.43 -2.67
CA GLU A 4 1.13 13.66 -1.23
C GLU A 4 0.01 12.85 -0.54
N VAL A 5 0.25 11.55 -0.40
CA VAL A 5 -0.58 10.64 0.40
C VAL A 5 0.23 10.03 1.54
N ASP A 6 -0.42 9.65 2.64
CA ASP A 6 0.27 9.02 3.79
C ASP A 6 0.62 7.56 3.53
N ALA A 7 -0.24 6.86 2.78
CA ALA A 7 -0.06 5.47 2.38
C ALA A 7 -0.73 5.20 1.02
N TYR A 8 -0.36 4.11 0.38
CA TYR A 8 -1.00 3.61 -0.83
C TYR A 8 -1.72 2.29 -0.55
N ILE A 9 -2.83 2.09 -1.26
CA ILE A 9 -3.52 0.81 -1.32
C ILE A 9 -3.04 0.05 -2.55
N ASN A 10 -2.48 -1.13 -2.33
CA ASN A 10 -2.11 -2.07 -3.38
C ASN A 10 -3.29 -2.97 -3.73
N THR A 11 -3.91 -2.67 -4.87
CA THR A 11 -4.91 -3.54 -5.50
C THR A 11 -4.30 -4.43 -6.59
N ALA A 12 -2.97 -4.42 -6.76
CA ALA A 12 -2.25 -5.21 -7.73
C ALA A 12 -1.71 -6.50 -7.09
N CYS A 13 -0.50 -6.94 -7.45
CA CYS A 13 0.09 -8.16 -6.90
C CYS A 13 0.48 -7.94 -5.43
N SER A 14 0.01 -8.80 -4.53
CA SER A 14 0.25 -8.69 -3.08
C SER A 14 1.73 -8.73 -2.70
N ARG A 15 2.56 -9.39 -3.52
CA ARG A 15 4.02 -9.47 -3.30
C ARG A 15 4.73 -8.13 -3.43
N ILE A 16 4.11 -7.14 -4.07
CA ILE A 16 4.69 -5.79 -4.18
C ILE A 16 4.96 -5.22 -2.79
N ASN A 17 4.14 -5.56 -1.78
CA ASN A 17 4.36 -5.07 -0.41
C ASN A 17 5.67 -5.58 0.24
N GLU A 18 6.41 -6.50 -0.38
CA GLU A 18 7.71 -6.97 0.10
C GLU A 18 8.89 -6.08 -0.35
N ASP A 19 8.68 -5.15 -1.29
CA ASP A 19 9.72 -4.25 -1.80
C ASP A 19 9.88 -2.99 -0.92
N GLU A 20 11.03 -2.31 -1.01
CA GLU A 20 11.25 -1.04 -0.31
C GLU A 20 10.54 0.13 -1.00
N PHE A 21 9.58 0.75 -0.29
CA PHE A 21 8.91 1.98 -0.70
C PHE A 21 9.14 3.11 0.30
N SER A 22 9.19 4.35 -0.20
CA SER A 22 9.28 5.54 0.65
C SER A 22 8.01 5.83 1.44
N LYS A 23 6.90 5.14 1.13
CA LYS A 23 5.59 5.28 1.78
C LYS A 23 4.99 3.91 2.01
N VAL A 24 4.15 3.80 3.03
CA VAL A 24 3.49 2.55 3.39
C VAL A 24 2.60 2.07 2.24
N ILE A 25 2.68 0.79 1.92
CA ILE A 25 1.81 0.10 0.97
C ILE A 25 0.97 -0.89 1.77
N ILE A 26 -0.34 -0.92 1.54
CA ILE A 26 -1.28 -1.79 2.26
C ILE A 26 -2.01 -2.63 1.22
N ASN A 27 -2.02 -3.96 1.36
CA ASN A 27 -2.77 -4.79 0.42
C ASN A 27 -4.28 -4.60 0.62
N ALA A 28 -5.04 -4.69 -0.46
CA ALA A 28 -6.48 -4.41 -0.42
C ALA A 28 -7.25 -5.34 0.55
N ASP A 29 -6.79 -6.58 0.72
CA ASP A 29 -7.37 -7.55 1.66
C ASP A 29 -7.07 -7.22 3.13
N GLU A 30 -6.06 -6.39 3.40
CA GLU A 30 -5.71 -5.95 4.75
C GLU A 30 -6.54 -4.74 5.21
N ILE A 31 -7.24 -4.07 4.28
CA ILE A 31 -8.02 -2.86 4.56
C ILE A 31 -9.18 -3.14 5.51
N GLU A 32 -9.84 -4.29 5.37
CA GLU A 32 -10.99 -4.67 6.21
C GLU A 32 -10.61 -4.82 7.70
N PHE A 33 -9.33 -4.96 8.02
CA PHE A 33 -8.85 -5.02 9.41
C PHE A 33 -8.48 -3.64 9.98
N ILE A 34 -8.38 -2.61 9.14
CA ILE A 34 -7.92 -1.27 9.50
C ILE A 34 -9.09 -0.28 9.65
N LEU A 35 -10.19 -0.50 8.92
CA LEU A 35 -11.42 0.30 8.96
C LEU A 35 -12.43 -0.25 9.98
#